data_AF-A0A957NP68-F1
#
_entry.id   AF-A0A957NP68-F1
#
_cell.length_a   1.000
_cell.length_b   1.000
_cell.length_c   1.000
_cell.angle_alpha   90.00
_cell.angle_beta   90.00
_cell.angle_gamma   90.00
#
_symmetry.space_group_name_H-M   'P 1'
#
loop_
_entity.id
_entity.type
_entity.pdbx_description
1 polymer ?
#
loop_
_entity_poly.entity_id
_entity_poly.type
_entity_poly.pdbx_seq_one_letter_code
_entity_poly.pdbx_strand_id
1 'polypeptide(L)'
;DFYRFVNGAQAEIVAKPGERFFYHNAGYRMLGHIIQATSGLPFHEYLQQKVIAPLGMPRTTFAVAAMQADPDHAVFHRKTATGANEPAPFPYPSPVDNPAFSFLSAAGGLFSSVNELAKYVQMHLELGQSQTPPLLSQAAFAQMHTAHMPRPAQNPMPDGTFAQQGYGYGLAITPNFLGHKLVAHDGSVVVSTASLAFMPELNAGVVMMGNGAGMPYATIAQSVFAILLGKEPAAVIPALQIESRMAQLTGTYATYRGIETIKVVNKGGLLYTEATDPITTATTLTPLIPEDPTLASTIFYTMSNGVKSPVEFWVDEQGDTRLIIERYGYRKVG
;
A
#
# COMPACT_ATOMS: atom_id res chain seq x y z
N ASP A 1 -13.91 -16.97 19.80
CA ASP A 1 -14.04 -18.19 18.98
C ASP A 1 -14.12 -17.78 17.51
N PHE A 2 -13.12 -18.16 16.71
CA PHE A 2 -13.02 -17.79 15.29
C PHE A 2 -14.13 -18.44 14.45
N TYR A 3 -14.52 -19.68 14.75
CA TYR A 3 -15.54 -20.39 13.97
C TYR A 3 -16.91 -19.75 14.15
N ARG A 4 -17.28 -19.40 15.39
CA ARG A 4 -18.51 -18.66 15.67
C ARG A 4 -18.55 -17.30 14.96
N PHE A 5 -17.41 -16.60 14.91
CA PHE A 5 -17.30 -15.34 14.17
C PHE A 5 -17.57 -15.51 12.67
N VAL A 6 -16.91 -16.47 12.02
CA VAL A 6 -17.09 -16.72 10.58
C VAL A 6 -18.49 -17.23 10.26
N ASN A 7 -19.01 -18.20 11.03
CA ASN A 7 -20.32 -18.80 10.79
C ASN A 7 -21.48 -17.82 11.05
N GLY A 8 -21.28 -16.79 11.88
CA GLY A 8 -22.28 -15.76 12.14
C GLY A 8 -22.36 -14.66 11.08
N ALA A 9 -21.43 -14.60 10.12
CA ALA A 9 -21.28 -13.49 9.18
C ALA A 9 -22.17 -13.57 7.93
N GLN A 10 -23.16 -14.45 7.89
CA GLN A 10 -23.94 -14.71 6.67
C GLN A 10 -24.69 -13.47 6.15
N ALA A 11 -25.16 -12.60 7.05
CA ALA A 11 -25.83 -11.34 6.70
C ALA A 11 -24.88 -10.29 6.08
N GLU A 12 -23.57 -10.45 6.25
CA GLU A 12 -22.55 -9.52 5.73
C GLU A 12 -22.13 -9.84 4.28
N ILE A 13 -22.68 -10.92 3.69
CA ILE A 13 -22.35 -11.34 2.33
C ILE A 13 -23.10 -10.45 1.32
N VAL A 14 -22.35 -9.58 0.63
CA VAL A 14 -22.90 -8.61 -0.33
C VAL A 14 -22.74 -9.00 -1.81
N ALA A 15 -22.07 -10.12 -2.09
CA ALA A 15 -21.83 -10.62 -3.46
C ALA A 15 -21.60 -12.15 -3.45
N LYS A 16 -21.83 -12.83 -4.58
CA LYS A 16 -21.51 -14.26 -4.68
C LYS A 16 -19.98 -14.45 -4.77
N PRO A 17 -19.46 -15.64 -4.38
CA PRO A 17 -18.05 -15.97 -4.58
C PRO A 17 -17.61 -15.75 -6.03
N GLY A 18 -16.52 -15.02 -6.23
CA GLY A 18 -15.97 -14.71 -7.55
C GLY A 18 -16.53 -13.46 -8.24
N GLU A 19 -17.57 -12.81 -7.70
CA GLU A 19 -18.14 -11.60 -8.33
C GLU A 19 -17.43 -10.31 -7.93
N ARG A 20 -16.90 -10.24 -6.69
CA ARG A 20 -16.25 -9.03 -6.17
C ARG A 20 -15.03 -9.36 -5.33
N PHE A 21 -13.98 -8.56 -5.49
CA PHE A 21 -12.80 -8.64 -4.64
C PHE A 21 -13.00 -7.86 -3.35
N PHE A 22 -12.85 -8.53 -2.21
CA PHE A 22 -12.69 -7.92 -0.90
C PHE A 22 -11.47 -8.54 -0.23
N TYR A 23 -10.45 -7.72 0.07
CA TYR A 23 -9.30 -8.21 0.81
C TYR A 23 -9.73 -8.63 2.21
N HIS A 24 -9.50 -9.89 2.58
CA HIS A 24 -10.09 -10.47 3.78
C HIS A 24 -9.09 -11.35 4.55
N ASN A 25 -8.55 -10.80 5.64
CA ASN A 25 -7.57 -11.50 6.48
C ASN A 25 -8.12 -12.79 7.11
N ALA A 26 -9.41 -12.82 7.49
CA ALA A 26 -10.01 -14.06 7.99
C ALA A 26 -10.10 -15.13 6.89
N GLY A 27 -10.14 -14.75 5.61
CA GLY A 27 -9.95 -15.66 4.47
C GLY A 27 -8.61 -16.41 4.55
N TYR A 28 -7.51 -15.69 4.76
CA TYR A 28 -6.19 -16.31 4.94
C TYR A 28 -6.10 -17.17 6.21
N ARG A 29 -6.78 -16.79 7.30
CA ARG A 29 -6.89 -17.64 8.50
C ARG A 29 -7.63 -18.95 8.20
N MET A 30 -8.69 -18.91 7.38
CA MET A 30 -9.36 -20.12 6.92
C MET A 30 -8.45 -20.99 6.04
N LEU A 31 -7.63 -20.40 5.16
CA LEU A 31 -6.62 -21.15 4.40
C LEU A 31 -5.61 -21.83 5.33
N GLY A 32 -5.13 -21.14 6.36
CA GLY A 32 -4.26 -21.73 7.37
C GLY A 32 -4.93 -22.89 8.13
N HIS A 33 -6.24 -22.78 8.39
CA HIS A 33 -7.02 -23.84 9.03
C HIS A 33 -7.15 -25.06 8.11
N ILE A 34 -7.42 -24.84 6.81
CA ILE A 34 -7.45 -25.90 5.80
C ILE A 34 -6.10 -26.63 5.75
N ILE A 35 -4.98 -25.89 5.68
CA ILE A 35 -3.63 -26.49 5.68
C ILE A 35 -3.42 -27.39 6.89
N GLN A 36 -3.77 -26.91 8.08
CA GLN A 36 -3.63 -27.68 9.31
C GLN A 36 -4.52 -28.93 9.32
N ALA A 37 -5.79 -28.81 8.93
CA ALA A 37 -6.72 -29.93 8.85
C ALA A 37 -6.25 -30.99 7.84
N THR A 38 -5.71 -30.59 6.69
CA THR A 38 -5.29 -31.52 5.64
C THR A 38 -3.92 -32.14 5.87
N SER A 39 -3.02 -31.44 6.55
CA SER A 39 -1.65 -31.92 6.81
C SER A 39 -1.50 -32.68 8.12
N GLY A 40 -2.42 -32.45 9.08
CA GLY A 40 -2.30 -32.95 10.45
C GLY A 40 -1.24 -32.22 11.30
N LEU A 41 -0.60 -31.18 10.75
CA LEU A 41 0.41 -30.38 11.45
C LEU A 41 -0.17 -29.01 11.86
N PRO A 42 0.24 -28.45 13.01
CA PRO A 42 0.04 -27.04 13.30
C PRO A 42 0.53 -26.18 12.12
N PHE A 43 -0.22 -25.13 11.78
CA PHE A 43 0.05 -24.29 10.60
C PHE A 43 1.50 -23.75 10.59
N HIS A 44 1.99 -23.27 11.74
CA HIS A 44 3.34 -22.72 11.86
C HIS A 44 4.43 -23.77 11.63
N GLU A 45 4.22 -25.01 12.07
CA GLU A 45 5.15 -26.13 11.82
C GLU A 45 5.12 -26.56 10.36
N TYR A 46 3.94 -26.61 9.74
CA TYR A 46 3.81 -26.91 8.31
C TYR A 46 4.61 -25.90 7.48
N LEU A 47 4.42 -24.59 7.74
CA LEU A 47 5.16 -23.54 7.05
C LEU A 47 6.67 -23.64 7.31
N GLN A 48 7.08 -23.94 8.54
CA GLN A 48 8.49 -24.14 8.87
C GLN A 48 9.11 -25.26 8.03
N GLN A 49 8.45 -26.41 7.97
CA GLN A 49 8.98 -27.61 7.32
C GLN A 49 8.87 -27.58 5.78
N LYS A 50 7.79 -27.00 5.23
CA LYS A 50 7.46 -27.10 3.80
C LYS A 50 7.83 -25.87 2.99
N VAL A 51 8.09 -24.73 3.64
CA VAL A 51 8.39 -23.47 2.95
C VAL A 51 9.66 -22.83 3.49
N ILE A 52 9.72 -22.52 4.78
CA ILE A 52 10.78 -21.71 5.38
C ILE A 52 12.13 -22.44 5.36
N ALA A 53 12.18 -23.67 5.87
CA ALA A 53 13.42 -24.44 5.90
C ALA A 53 13.94 -24.80 4.50
N PRO A 54 13.12 -25.26 3.54
CA PRO A 54 13.57 -25.50 2.16
C PRO A 54 14.13 -24.25 1.47
N LEU A 55 13.60 -23.06 1.75
CA LEU A 55 14.13 -21.79 1.20
C LEU A 55 15.39 -21.29 1.94
N GLY A 56 15.87 -22.04 2.92
CA GLY A 56 17.05 -21.66 3.70
C GLY A 56 16.84 -20.38 4.47
N MET A 57 15.67 -20.20 5.09
CA MET A 57 15.30 -19.00 5.85
C MET A 57 15.32 -19.27 7.39
N PRO A 58 16.49 -19.48 8.02
CA PRO A 58 16.59 -19.91 9.42
C PRO A 58 16.20 -18.84 10.44
N ARG A 59 16.23 -17.54 10.09
CA ARG A 59 15.85 -16.44 11.00
C ARG A 59 14.37 -16.07 10.87
N THR A 60 13.64 -16.75 9.98
CA THR A 60 12.21 -16.56 9.80
C THR A 60 11.44 -17.47 10.75
N THR A 61 10.56 -16.90 11.56
CA THR A 61 9.88 -17.61 12.65
C THR A 61 8.50 -17.04 12.93
N PHE A 62 7.64 -17.86 13.54
CA PHE A 62 6.38 -17.41 14.13
C PHE A 62 6.47 -17.17 15.64
N ALA A 63 7.58 -17.53 16.27
CA ALA A 63 7.74 -17.46 17.71
C ALA A 63 8.26 -16.08 18.14
N VAL A 64 7.45 -15.35 18.91
CA VAL A 64 7.82 -14.02 19.45
C VAL A 64 9.09 -14.13 20.30
N ALA A 65 9.19 -15.14 21.17
CA ALA A 65 10.36 -15.35 22.02
C ALA A 65 11.64 -15.62 21.21
N ALA A 66 11.55 -16.36 20.10
CA ALA A 66 12.70 -16.61 19.23
C ALA A 66 13.14 -15.33 18.51
N MET A 67 12.19 -14.52 18.03
CA MET A 67 12.49 -13.21 17.43
C MET A 67 13.13 -12.26 18.44
N GLN A 68 12.65 -12.20 19.69
CA GLN A 68 13.22 -11.34 20.74
C GLN A 68 14.59 -11.81 21.25
N ALA A 69 14.87 -13.12 21.17
CA ALA A 69 16.16 -13.69 21.54
C ALA A 69 17.25 -13.47 20.48
N ASP A 70 16.86 -13.17 19.24
CA ASP A 70 17.81 -12.82 18.18
C ASP A 70 18.48 -11.47 18.52
N PRO A 71 19.82 -11.36 18.52
CA PRO A 71 20.49 -10.11 18.86
C PRO A 71 20.25 -8.97 17.85
N ASP A 72 19.81 -9.30 16.63
CA ASP A 72 19.49 -8.37 15.56
C ASP A 72 17.98 -8.42 15.27
N HIS A 73 17.19 -7.92 16.23
CA HIS A 73 15.74 -7.80 16.12
C HIS A 73 15.28 -6.36 16.21
N ALA A 74 14.14 -6.06 15.57
CA ALA A 74 13.53 -4.75 15.63
C ALA A 74 12.60 -4.59 16.84
N VAL A 75 12.63 -3.43 17.49
CA VAL A 75 11.57 -2.99 18.41
C VAL A 75 10.44 -2.41 17.58
N PHE A 76 9.23 -2.96 17.70
CA PHE A 76 8.04 -2.48 16.99
C PHE A 76 7.47 -1.21 17.62
N HIS A 77 6.94 -0.31 16.79
CA HIS A 77 6.39 0.96 17.22
C HIS A 77 4.99 1.20 16.66
N ARG A 78 4.11 1.79 17.48
CA ARG A 78 2.81 2.28 17.06
C ARG A 78 2.78 3.80 17.11
N LYS A 79 2.24 4.41 16.05
CA LYS A 79 1.96 5.84 16.03
C LYS A 79 0.79 6.17 16.97
N THR A 80 0.99 7.08 17.90
CA THR A 80 -0.03 7.53 18.86
C THR A 80 -0.87 8.67 18.29
N ALA A 81 -1.94 9.05 19.01
CA ALA A 81 -2.79 10.18 18.64
C ALA A 81 -2.02 11.53 18.59
N THR A 82 -0.92 11.66 19.34
CA THR A 82 -0.04 12.85 19.31
C THR A 82 0.93 12.84 18.14
N GLY A 83 0.98 11.76 17.37
CA GLY A 83 1.90 11.57 16.25
C GLY A 83 3.25 10.98 16.63
N ALA A 84 3.51 10.74 17.93
CA ALA A 84 4.72 10.07 18.40
C ALA A 84 4.72 8.58 18.03
N ASN A 85 5.91 8.00 17.84
CA ASN A 85 6.08 6.55 17.68
C ASN A 85 6.54 5.95 19.00
N GLU A 86 5.72 5.08 19.59
CA GLU A 86 6.00 4.44 20.88
C GLU A 86 6.12 2.92 20.74
N PRO A 87 7.01 2.26 21.51
CA PRO A 87 7.12 0.81 21.49
C PRO A 87 5.78 0.11 21.75
N ALA A 88 5.47 -0.92 20.96
CA ALA A 88 4.21 -1.66 21.06
C ALA A 88 4.43 -3.16 20.82
N PRO A 89 3.67 -4.04 21.50
CA PRO A 89 3.79 -5.48 21.28
C PRO A 89 3.22 -5.89 19.92
N PHE A 90 3.66 -7.05 19.44
CA PHE A 90 3.07 -7.68 18.25
C PHE A 90 1.60 -8.06 18.51
N PRO A 91 0.66 -7.78 17.59
CA PRO A 91 -0.78 -7.89 17.88
C PRO A 91 -1.36 -9.30 17.71
N TYR A 92 -0.56 -10.28 17.27
CA TYR A 92 -1.02 -11.66 17.15
C TYR A 92 -0.61 -12.49 18.36
N PRO A 93 -1.46 -13.45 18.78
CA PRO A 93 -1.04 -14.46 19.75
C PRO A 93 0.09 -15.31 19.17
N SER A 94 0.99 -15.77 20.04
CA SER A 94 2.03 -16.74 19.66
C SER A 94 1.38 -18.05 19.22
N PRO A 95 1.62 -18.52 17.97
CA PRO A 95 1.08 -19.80 17.51
C PRO A 95 1.79 -21.00 18.15
N VAL A 96 2.96 -20.80 18.75
CA VAL A 96 3.69 -21.85 19.50
C VAL A 96 3.02 -22.12 20.83
N ASP A 97 2.48 -21.08 21.48
CA ASP A 97 1.82 -21.19 22.79
C ASP A 97 0.42 -21.81 22.65
N ASN A 98 -0.15 -21.78 21.43
CA ASN A 98 -1.44 -22.38 21.13
C ASN A 98 -1.47 -23.03 19.73
N PRO A 99 -0.85 -24.23 19.58
CA PRO A 99 -0.69 -24.89 18.28
C PRO A 99 -2.01 -25.17 17.55
N ALA A 100 -3.07 -25.53 18.30
CA ALA A 100 -4.41 -25.78 17.75
C ALA A 100 -5.01 -24.56 17.05
N PHE A 101 -4.61 -23.34 17.45
CA PHE A 101 -5.05 -22.09 16.86
C PHE A 101 -3.93 -21.38 16.07
N SER A 102 -2.83 -22.07 15.76
CA SER A 102 -1.70 -21.52 15.02
C SER A 102 -2.07 -20.97 13.64
N PHE A 103 -3.19 -21.45 13.05
CA PHE A 103 -3.72 -20.96 11.79
C PHE A 103 -4.16 -19.48 11.82
N LEU A 104 -4.42 -18.92 13.01
CA LEU A 104 -4.75 -17.49 13.15
C LEU A 104 -3.61 -16.58 12.66
N SER A 105 -2.37 -17.08 12.72
CA SER A 105 -1.16 -16.40 12.24
C SER A 105 -0.99 -16.44 10.72
N ALA A 106 -1.82 -17.18 9.98
CA ALA A 106 -1.70 -17.30 8.53
C ALA A 106 -1.90 -15.98 7.77
N ALA A 107 -2.56 -14.98 8.38
CA ALA A 107 -2.80 -13.69 7.76
C ALA A 107 -1.67 -12.66 7.94
N GLY A 108 -0.67 -12.93 8.79
CA GLY A 108 0.40 -11.95 9.06
C GLY A 108 1.20 -12.16 10.34
N GLY A 109 1.28 -13.37 10.86
CA GLY A 109 1.96 -13.69 12.11
C GLY A 109 3.45 -14.03 11.97
N LEU A 110 4.04 -13.88 10.79
CA LEU A 110 5.41 -14.29 10.50
C LEU A 110 6.40 -13.16 10.76
N PHE A 111 7.49 -13.47 11.45
CA PHE A 111 8.66 -12.60 11.62
C PHE A 111 9.77 -13.04 10.66
N SER A 112 10.43 -12.08 10.03
CA SER A 112 11.52 -12.35 9.09
C SER A 112 12.44 -11.12 9.01
N SER A 113 13.46 -11.18 8.15
CA SER A 113 14.32 -10.04 7.80
C SER A 113 14.30 -9.81 6.29
N VAL A 114 14.80 -8.65 5.85
CA VAL A 114 14.92 -8.35 4.42
C VAL A 114 15.79 -9.37 3.69
N ASN A 115 16.84 -9.89 4.34
CA ASN A 115 17.74 -10.90 3.77
C ASN A 115 17.06 -12.27 3.59
N GLU A 116 16.17 -12.60 4.50
CA GLU A 116 15.43 -13.87 4.48
C GLU A 116 14.31 -13.81 3.43
N LEU A 117 13.54 -12.73 3.40
CA LEU A 117 12.54 -12.50 2.35
C LEU A 117 13.17 -12.33 0.96
N ALA A 118 14.42 -11.87 0.85
CA ALA A 118 15.13 -11.86 -0.43
C ALA A 118 15.27 -13.28 -1.02
N LYS A 119 15.46 -14.31 -0.20
CA LYS A 119 15.48 -15.72 -0.66
C LYS A 119 14.11 -16.17 -1.15
N TYR A 120 13.04 -15.73 -0.49
CA TYR A 120 11.67 -15.97 -0.95
C TYR A 120 11.41 -15.28 -2.31
N VAL A 121 11.83 -14.03 -2.47
CA VAL A 121 11.75 -13.32 -3.75
C VAL A 121 12.62 -13.98 -4.83
N GLN A 122 13.81 -14.47 -4.47
CA GLN A 122 14.67 -15.21 -5.40
C GLN A 122 13.98 -16.47 -5.94
N MET A 123 13.26 -17.23 -5.11
CA MET A 123 12.44 -18.37 -5.58
C MET A 123 11.42 -17.95 -6.64
N HIS A 124 10.83 -16.75 -6.51
CA HIS A 124 9.93 -16.21 -7.52
C HIS A 124 10.65 -15.82 -8.82
N LEU A 125 11.81 -15.19 -8.72
CA LEU A 125 12.63 -14.79 -9.88
C LEU A 125 13.14 -16.00 -10.66
N GLU A 126 13.46 -17.09 -9.96
CA GLU A 126 13.89 -18.37 -10.54
C GLU A 126 12.72 -19.27 -10.97
N LEU A 127 11.52 -18.69 -11.10
CA LEU A 127 10.29 -19.36 -11.58
C LEU A 127 9.94 -20.64 -10.79
N GLY A 128 10.21 -20.62 -9.48
CA GLY A 128 9.98 -21.74 -8.57
C GLY A 128 10.98 -22.89 -8.72
N GLN A 129 12.04 -22.73 -9.51
CA GLN A 129 13.02 -23.79 -9.81
C GLN A 129 14.26 -23.76 -8.89
N SER A 130 14.30 -22.85 -7.92
CA SER A 130 15.44 -22.66 -7.01
C SER A 130 15.76 -23.86 -6.12
N GLN A 131 14.79 -24.78 -5.94
CA GLN A 131 14.92 -25.95 -5.08
C GLN A 131 14.86 -27.24 -5.89
N THR A 132 15.53 -28.28 -5.38
CA THR A 132 15.49 -29.64 -5.93
C THR A 132 15.01 -30.63 -4.86
N PRO A 133 13.77 -31.16 -4.95
CA PRO A 133 12.74 -30.80 -5.92
C PRO A 133 12.13 -29.39 -5.68
N PRO A 134 11.47 -28.78 -6.68
CA PRO A 134 10.75 -27.51 -6.53
C PRO A 134 9.69 -27.54 -5.42
N LEU A 135 9.47 -26.40 -4.73
CA LEU A 135 8.41 -26.28 -3.71
C LEU A 135 7.01 -26.46 -4.31
N LEU A 136 6.82 -25.95 -5.52
CA LEU A 136 5.55 -25.96 -6.24
C LEU A 136 5.73 -26.63 -7.60
N SER A 137 4.68 -27.30 -8.08
CA SER A 137 4.62 -27.66 -9.49
C SER A 137 4.57 -26.38 -10.35
N GLN A 138 5.06 -26.47 -11.59
CA GLN A 138 4.98 -25.34 -12.54
C GLN A 138 3.55 -24.83 -12.73
N ALA A 139 2.56 -25.74 -12.75
CA ALA A 139 1.15 -25.38 -12.82
C ALA A 139 0.68 -24.58 -11.59
N ALA A 140 1.05 -25.01 -10.37
CA ALA A 140 0.70 -24.28 -9.15
C ALA A 140 1.40 -22.92 -9.07
N PHE A 141 2.66 -22.85 -9.49
CA PHE A 141 3.42 -21.59 -9.56
C PHE A 141 2.78 -20.60 -10.54
N ALA A 142 2.36 -21.07 -11.73
CA ALA A 142 1.66 -20.24 -12.70
C ALA A 142 0.32 -19.73 -12.16
N GLN A 143 -0.45 -20.57 -11.46
CA GLN A 143 -1.71 -20.18 -10.82
C GLN A 143 -1.51 -19.10 -9.76
N MET A 144 -0.42 -19.18 -8.98
CA MET A 144 -0.07 -18.17 -7.98
C MET A 144 0.15 -16.78 -8.60
N HIS A 145 0.76 -16.73 -9.80
CA HIS A 145 1.09 -15.49 -10.52
C HIS A 145 0.00 -15.02 -11.50
N THR A 146 -1.11 -15.74 -11.60
CA THR A 146 -2.24 -15.38 -12.45
C THR A 146 -3.17 -14.45 -11.70
N ALA A 147 -3.57 -13.33 -12.31
CA ALA A 147 -4.59 -12.46 -11.75
C ALA A 147 -5.97 -13.12 -11.90
N HIS A 148 -6.58 -13.54 -10.80
CA HIS A 148 -7.89 -14.21 -10.80
C HIS A 148 -9.05 -13.24 -10.59
N MET A 149 -8.80 -12.14 -9.88
CA MET A 149 -9.81 -11.11 -9.63
C MET A 149 -9.24 -9.72 -9.94
N PRO A 150 -9.99 -8.86 -10.65
CA PRO A 150 -9.60 -7.47 -10.80
C PRO A 150 -9.64 -6.78 -9.43
N ARG A 151 -8.64 -5.97 -9.19
CA ARG A 151 -8.62 -4.96 -8.12
C ARG A 151 -8.94 -3.60 -8.74
N PRO A 152 -9.59 -2.69 -8.00
CA PRO A 152 -9.70 -1.31 -8.43
C PRO A 152 -8.30 -0.77 -8.76
N ALA A 153 -8.09 -0.34 -10.01
CA ALA A 153 -6.82 0.25 -10.42
C ALA A 153 -6.62 1.55 -9.64
N GLN A 154 -5.46 1.68 -8.99
CA GLN A 154 -5.08 2.93 -8.33
C GLN A 154 -4.38 3.79 -9.38
N ASN A 155 -4.96 4.96 -9.68
CA ASN A 155 -4.42 5.97 -10.60
C ASN A 155 -3.94 5.41 -11.95
N PRO A 156 -4.83 4.81 -12.76
CA PRO A 156 -4.46 4.38 -14.11
C PRO A 156 -4.04 5.60 -14.94
N MET A 157 -2.93 5.48 -15.67
CA MET A 157 -2.46 6.54 -16.55
C MET A 157 -3.22 6.54 -17.88
N PRO A 158 -3.35 7.69 -18.57
CA PRO A 158 -4.07 7.77 -19.85
C PRO A 158 -3.52 6.85 -20.95
N ASP A 159 -2.22 6.52 -20.89
CA ASP A 159 -1.54 5.60 -21.80
C ASP A 159 -1.75 4.12 -21.46
N GLY A 160 -2.55 3.82 -20.43
CA GLY A 160 -2.80 2.46 -19.95
C GLY A 160 -1.71 1.91 -19.03
N THR A 161 -0.69 2.70 -18.68
CA THR A 161 0.27 2.32 -17.62
C THR A 161 -0.46 2.24 -16.29
N PHE A 162 -0.17 1.21 -15.48
CA PHE A 162 -0.89 0.88 -14.24
C PHE A 162 -2.36 0.51 -14.43
N ALA A 163 -2.85 0.41 -15.68
CA ALA A 163 -4.20 -0.06 -15.95
C ALA A 163 -4.31 -1.54 -15.60
N GLN A 164 -5.51 -1.95 -15.17
CA GLN A 164 -5.86 -3.33 -14.82
C GLN A 164 -4.95 -3.91 -13.73
N GLN A 165 -5.29 -3.65 -12.47
CA GLN A 165 -4.64 -4.32 -11.35
C GLN A 165 -5.41 -5.59 -11.00
N GLY A 166 -4.71 -6.64 -10.59
CA GLY A 166 -5.31 -7.92 -10.23
C GLY A 166 -4.75 -8.48 -8.93
N TYR A 167 -5.36 -9.55 -8.47
CA TYR A 167 -4.89 -10.34 -7.35
C TYR A 167 -4.81 -11.82 -7.74
N GLY A 168 -3.64 -12.41 -7.57
CA GLY A 168 -3.40 -13.84 -7.67
C GLY A 168 -3.53 -14.53 -6.31
N TYR A 169 -2.85 -15.66 -6.13
CA TYR A 169 -2.84 -16.32 -4.82
C TYR A 169 -1.74 -15.72 -3.94
N GLY A 170 -2.11 -14.80 -3.06
CA GLY A 170 -1.14 -14.14 -2.16
C GLY A 170 -0.31 -13.06 -2.82
N LEU A 171 -0.65 -12.60 -4.02
CA LEU A 171 0.14 -11.63 -4.78
C LEU A 171 -0.74 -10.60 -5.49
N ALA A 172 -0.41 -9.33 -5.36
CA ALA A 172 -0.89 -8.28 -6.23
C ALA A 172 -0.16 -8.35 -7.58
N ILE A 173 -0.92 -8.28 -8.67
CA ILE A 173 -0.40 -8.35 -10.04
C ILE A 173 -0.73 -7.04 -10.76
N THR A 174 0.29 -6.37 -11.30
CA THR A 174 0.16 -5.23 -12.20
C THR A 174 0.75 -5.66 -13.55
N PRO A 175 -0.08 -6.09 -14.51
CA PRO A 175 0.38 -6.62 -15.79
C PRO A 175 1.15 -5.61 -16.64
N ASN A 176 0.81 -4.32 -16.55
CA ASN A 176 1.44 -3.24 -17.31
C ASN A 176 1.99 -2.14 -16.40
N PHE A 177 3.05 -2.46 -15.67
CA PHE A 177 3.89 -1.49 -14.99
C PHE A 177 5.03 -1.08 -15.95
N LEU A 178 4.91 0.11 -16.55
CA LEU A 178 5.91 0.65 -17.50
C LEU A 178 6.30 -0.33 -18.62
N GLY A 179 5.34 -1.11 -19.14
CA GLY A 179 5.55 -2.12 -20.18
C GLY A 179 5.88 -3.53 -19.67
N HIS A 180 5.95 -3.73 -18.35
CA HIS A 180 6.35 -5.00 -17.74
C HIS A 180 5.38 -5.48 -16.65
N LYS A 181 5.41 -6.78 -16.36
CA LYS A 181 4.64 -7.33 -15.24
C LYS A 181 5.33 -7.07 -13.91
N LEU A 182 4.70 -6.27 -13.04
CA LEU A 182 5.10 -6.10 -11.65
C LEU A 182 4.26 -6.99 -10.73
N VAL A 183 4.92 -7.72 -9.84
CA VAL A 183 4.30 -8.56 -8.82
C VAL A 183 4.69 -8.05 -7.44
N ALA A 184 3.74 -7.94 -6.51
CA ALA A 184 4.01 -7.38 -5.20
C ALA A 184 3.11 -7.95 -4.10
N HIS A 185 3.52 -7.75 -2.84
CA HIS A 185 2.64 -7.86 -1.69
C HIS A 185 3.12 -6.94 -0.57
N ASP A 186 2.18 -6.18 0.00
CA ASP A 186 2.41 -5.33 1.17
C ASP A 186 1.89 -6.01 2.43
N GLY A 187 2.45 -5.62 3.58
CA GLY A 187 2.09 -6.15 4.89
C GLY A 187 2.08 -5.04 5.92
N SER A 188 1.04 -5.03 6.75
CA SER A 188 0.95 -4.15 7.91
C SER A 188 0.24 -4.86 9.06
N VAL A 189 0.89 -4.86 10.21
CA VAL A 189 0.32 -5.31 11.49
C VAL A 189 0.25 -4.16 12.49
N VAL A 190 0.08 -2.92 12.00
CA VAL A 190 0.03 -1.66 12.76
C VAL A 190 1.37 -1.25 13.39
N VAL A 191 2.07 -2.19 14.02
CA VAL A 191 3.32 -1.95 14.75
C VAL A 191 4.57 -2.24 13.91
N SER A 192 4.39 -2.87 12.75
CA SER A 192 5.41 -3.24 11.79
C SER A 192 4.79 -3.34 10.40
N THR A 193 5.60 -3.08 9.39
CA THR A 193 5.24 -3.13 7.98
C THR A 193 6.34 -3.82 7.16
N ALA A 194 5.93 -4.45 6.07
CA ALA A 194 6.82 -5.09 5.13
C ALA A 194 6.26 -4.95 3.71
N SER A 195 7.13 -4.97 2.71
CA SER A 195 6.78 -4.95 1.31
C SER A 195 7.77 -5.81 0.55
N LEU A 196 7.25 -6.59 -0.39
CA LEU A 196 8.04 -7.21 -1.44
C LEU A 196 7.45 -6.84 -2.80
N ALA A 197 8.32 -6.61 -3.76
CA ALA A 197 7.94 -6.38 -5.14
C ALA A 197 9.03 -6.96 -6.04
N PHE A 198 8.64 -7.61 -7.14
CA PHE A 198 9.59 -8.23 -8.05
C PHE A 198 9.07 -8.26 -9.48
N MET A 199 10.01 -8.31 -10.40
CA MET A 199 9.79 -8.35 -11.84
C MET A 199 10.65 -9.48 -12.41
N PRO A 200 10.07 -10.67 -12.67
CA PRO A 200 10.81 -11.81 -13.19
C PRO A 200 11.53 -11.50 -14.51
N GLU A 201 10.91 -10.67 -15.36
CA GLU A 201 11.49 -10.23 -16.66
C GLU A 201 12.81 -9.46 -16.51
N LEU A 202 13.00 -8.72 -15.41
CA LEU A 202 14.24 -8.01 -15.11
C LEU A 202 15.18 -8.80 -14.19
N ASN A 203 14.77 -9.99 -13.74
CA ASN A 203 15.44 -10.75 -12.69
C ASN A 203 15.75 -9.86 -11.45
N ALA A 204 14.80 -9.02 -11.06
CA ALA A 204 15.00 -8.01 -10.03
C ALA A 204 13.87 -8.00 -9.00
N GLY A 205 14.24 -7.81 -7.74
CA GLY A 205 13.33 -7.79 -6.60
C GLY A 205 13.73 -6.76 -5.56
N VAL A 206 12.73 -6.19 -4.88
CA VAL A 206 12.88 -5.20 -3.81
C VAL A 206 12.14 -5.72 -2.59
N VAL A 207 12.84 -5.78 -1.46
CA VAL A 207 12.25 -6.12 -0.15
C VAL A 207 12.53 -4.99 0.81
N MET A 208 11.50 -4.53 1.50
CA MET A 208 11.59 -3.44 2.46
C MET A 208 10.78 -3.79 3.71
N MET A 209 11.26 -3.35 4.87
CA MET A 209 10.59 -3.53 6.15
C MET A 209 10.69 -2.26 6.98
N GLY A 210 9.75 -2.06 7.88
CA GLY A 210 9.74 -0.95 8.82
C GLY A 210 9.13 -1.39 10.14
N ASN A 211 9.71 -0.94 11.24
CA ASN A 211 9.26 -1.24 12.60
C ASN A 211 8.17 -0.28 13.10
N GLY A 212 7.31 0.15 12.17
CA GLY A 212 6.19 1.06 12.39
C GLY A 212 5.33 1.13 11.12
N ALA A 213 4.39 2.08 11.07
CA ALA A 213 3.51 2.29 9.92
C ALA A 213 3.78 3.62 9.21
N GLY A 214 3.35 3.73 7.96
CA GLY A 214 3.30 5.00 7.22
C GLY A 214 4.36 5.20 6.14
N MET A 215 5.17 4.18 5.82
CA MET A 215 6.11 4.24 4.70
C MET A 215 5.41 3.97 3.35
N PRO A 216 5.69 4.76 2.29
CA PRO A 216 5.08 4.59 0.96
C PRO A 216 5.81 3.51 0.14
N TYR A 217 5.82 2.27 0.64
CA TYR A 217 6.61 1.17 0.04
C TYR A 217 6.33 0.94 -1.44
N ALA A 218 5.07 0.96 -1.85
CA ALA A 218 4.70 0.78 -3.26
C ALA A 218 5.37 1.84 -4.15
N THR A 219 5.31 3.13 -3.77
CA THR A 219 5.95 4.22 -4.52
C THR A 219 7.47 4.05 -4.56
N ILE A 220 8.09 3.65 -3.45
CA ILE A 220 9.55 3.42 -3.40
C ILE A 220 9.95 2.26 -4.32
N ALA A 221 9.27 1.11 -4.23
CA ALA A 221 9.53 -0.05 -5.08
C ALA A 221 9.33 0.28 -6.56
N GLN A 222 8.24 0.95 -6.91
CA GLN A 222 7.97 1.42 -8.27
C GLN A 222 9.06 2.37 -8.77
N SER A 223 9.55 3.28 -7.91
CA SER A 223 10.64 4.20 -8.26
C SER A 223 11.95 3.45 -8.53
N VAL A 224 12.27 2.43 -7.72
CA VAL A 224 13.44 1.57 -7.95
C VAL A 224 13.33 0.86 -9.30
N PHE A 225 12.17 0.27 -9.64
CA PHE A 225 11.99 -0.37 -10.94
C PHE A 225 12.00 0.63 -12.10
N ALA A 226 11.47 1.85 -11.93
CA ALA A 226 11.57 2.90 -12.92
C ALA A 226 13.03 3.25 -13.22
N ILE A 227 13.87 3.40 -12.19
CA ILE A 227 15.32 3.64 -12.33
C ILE A 227 16.00 2.48 -13.06
N LEU A 228 15.70 1.23 -12.69
CA LEU A 228 16.26 0.04 -13.34
C LEU A 228 15.87 -0.05 -14.83
N LEU A 229 14.70 0.49 -15.19
CA LEU A 229 14.22 0.62 -16.57
C LEU A 229 14.75 1.88 -17.29
N GLY A 230 15.67 2.64 -16.68
CA GLY A 230 16.26 3.85 -17.24
C GLY A 230 15.29 5.04 -17.31
N LYS A 231 14.26 5.07 -16.46
CA LYS A 231 13.27 6.15 -16.38
C LYS A 231 13.49 7.00 -15.13
N GLU A 232 13.19 8.29 -15.24
CA GLU A 232 13.19 9.21 -14.09
C GLU A 232 11.87 9.02 -13.30
N PRO A 233 11.92 8.64 -12.00
CA PRO A 233 10.72 8.30 -11.24
C PRO A 233 9.67 9.42 -11.13
N ALA A 234 10.09 10.67 -10.91
CA ALA A 234 9.16 11.80 -10.80
C ALA A 234 8.42 12.06 -12.12
N ALA A 235 8.93 11.61 -13.26
CA ALA A 235 8.30 11.71 -14.56
C ALA A 235 7.34 10.56 -14.90
N VAL A 236 7.42 9.40 -14.23
CA VAL A 236 6.66 8.20 -14.64
C VAL A 236 5.87 7.52 -13.53
N ILE A 237 6.10 7.90 -12.27
CA ILE A 237 5.35 7.36 -11.12
C ILE A 237 4.23 8.34 -10.75
N PRO A 238 2.94 7.95 -10.92
CA PRO A 238 1.81 8.87 -10.75
C PRO A 238 1.75 9.49 -9.35
N ALA A 239 2.07 8.71 -8.31
CA ALA A 239 2.08 9.21 -6.94
C ALA A 239 3.08 10.36 -6.73
N LEU A 240 4.27 10.28 -7.34
CA LEU A 240 5.28 11.33 -7.25
C LEU A 240 4.90 12.57 -8.07
N GLN A 241 4.30 12.36 -9.25
CA GLN A 241 3.75 13.45 -10.07
C GLN A 241 2.67 14.22 -9.31
N ILE A 242 1.70 13.49 -8.73
CA ILE A 242 0.61 14.06 -7.94
C ILE A 242 1.16 14.81 -6.72
N GLU A 243 2.11 14.21 -5.98
CA GLU A 243 2.74 14.84 -4.82
C GLU A 243 3.45 16.15 -5.20
N SER A 244 4.26 16.13 -6.27
CA SER A 244 4.96 17.31 -6.78
C SER A 244 3.99 18.41 -7.19
N ARG A 245 2.92 18.06 -7.92
CA ARG A 245 1.87 19.01 -8.33
C ARG A 245 1.14 19.59 -7.13
N MET A 246 0.72 18.76 -6.17
CA MET A 246 0.08 19.25 -4.95
C MET A 246 1.00 20.21 -4.18
N ALA A 247 2.28 19.86 -4.03
CA ALA A 247 3.26 20.73 -3.36
C ALA A 247 3.40 22.08 -4.08
N GLN A 248 3.48 22.09 -5.41
CA GLN A 248 3.51 23.30 -6.23
C GLN A 248 2.29 24.20 -5.98
N LEU A 249 1.09 23.61 -5.83
CA LEU A 249 -0.15 24.36 -5.64
C LEU A 249 -0.39 24.79 -4.17
N THR A 250 0.21 24.12 -3.19
CA THR A 250 0.10 24.52 -1.77
C THR A 250 0.84 25.82 -1.47
N GLY A 251 0.28 26.63 -0.58
CA GLY A 251 0.86 27.91 -0.17
C GLY A 251 -0.20 28.93 0.21
N THR A 252 0.23 30.15 0.53
CA THR A 252 -0.68 31.26 0.80
C THR A 252 -0.92 32.04 -0.49
N TYR A 253 -2.16 32.45 -0.72
CA TYR A 253 -2.60 33.20 -1.87
C TYR A 253 -3.28 34.48 -1.40
N ALA A 254 -3.05 35.59 -2.10
CA ALA A 254 -3.60 36.89 -1.74
C ALA A 254 -4.19 37.61 -2.96
N THR A 255 -5.30 38.32 -2.76
CA THR A 255 -5.84 39.24 -3.78
C THR A 255 -4.99 40.50 -3.89
N TYR A 256 -5.33 41.38 -4.83
CA TYR A 256 -4.62 42.65 -5.03
C TYR A 256 -4.49 43.43 -3.71
N ARG A 257 -3.27 43.86 -3.36
CA ARG A 257 -2.91 44.54 -2.11
C ARG A 257 -3.21 43.75 -0.82
N GLY A 258 -3.42 42.44 -0.91
CA GLY A 258 -3.59 41.57 0.27
C GLY A 258 -4.90 41.79 1.02
N ILE A 259 -5.95 42.26 0.32
CA ILE A 259 -7.27 42.51 0.91
C ILE A 259 -7.87 41.22 1.48
N GLU A 260 -7.72 40.13 0.75
CA GLU A 260 -8.13 38.80 1.19
C GLU A 260 -6.95 37.84 1.03
N THR A 261 -6.82 36.90 1.98
CA THR A 261 -5.85 35.82 1.91
C THR A 261 -6.54 34.48 2.07
N ILE A 262 -6.02 33.49 1.38
CA ILE A 262 -6.49 32.11 1.44
C ILE A 262 -5.28 31.19 1.40
N LYS A 263 -5.29 30.13 2.21
CA LYS A 263 -4.19 29.17 2.24
C LYS A 263 -4.65 27.89 1.54
N VAL A 264 -3.83 27.36 0.64
CA VAL A 264 -4.02 26.04 0.05
C VAL A 264 -3.15 25.04 0.79
N VAL A 265 -3.78 24.02 1.35
CA VAL A 265 -3.12 22.98 2.17
C VAL A 265 -3.43 21.59 1.63
N ASN A 266 -2.44 20.71 1.64
CA ASN A 266 -2.65 19.29 1.37
C ASN A 266 -2.98 18.57 2.69
N LYS A 267 -4.15 17.94 2.77
CA LYS A 267 -4.55 17.10 3.90
C LYS A 267 -4.99 15.74 3.40
N GLY A 268 -4.17 14.72 3.66
CA GLY A 268 -4.49 13.33 3.33
C GLY A 268 -4.57 13.04 1.82
N GLY A 269 -3.83 13.79 0.99
CA GLY A 269 -3.84 13.60 -0.48
C GLY A 269 -4.95 14.35 -1.20
N LEU A 270 -5.62 15.31 -0.53
CA LEU A 270 -6.55 16.24 -1.16
C LEU A 270 -6.17 17.68 -0.80
N LEU A 271 -6.26 18.58 -1.78
CA LEU A 271 -6.06 20.01 -1.54
C LEU A 271 -7.32 20.62 -0.91
N TYR A 272 -7.11 21.55 0.01
CA TYR A 272 -8.17 22.35 0.61
C TYR A 272 -7.79 23.81 0.53
N THR A 273 -8.76 24.68 0.30
CA THR A 273 -8.62 26.07 0.70
C THR A 273 -8.99 26.22 2.16
N GLU A 274 -8.20 27.01 2.87
CA GLU A 274 -8.32 27.37 4.26
C GLU A 274 -8.46 28.89 4.32
N ALA A 275 -9.66 29.35 4.64
CA ALA A 275 -10.00 30.76 4.76
C ALA A 275 -10.48 31.04 6.19
N THR A 276 -9.96 32.09 6.81
CA THR A 276 -10.39 32.55 8.13
C THR A 276 -11.26 33.78 7.97
N ASP A 277 -12.50 33.70 8.46
CA ASP A 277 -13.42 34.83 8.46
C ASP A 277 -12.90 35.93 9.42
N PRO A 278 -12.74 37.18 8.96
CA PRO A 278 -12.11 38.23 9.76
C PRO A 278 -12.98 38.72 10.93
N ILE A 279 -14.27 38.40 10.96
CA ILE A 279 -15.21 38.86 11.99
C ILE A 279 -15.42 37.77 13.04
N THR A 280 -15.72 36.56 12.58
CA THR A 280 -16.04 35.41 13.43
C THR A 280 -14.79 34.65 13.85
N THR A 281 -13.65 34.88 13.19
CA THR A 281 -12.39 34.12 13.34
C THR A 281 -12.52 32.64 13.01
N ALA A 282 -13.66 32.22 12.45
CA ALA A 282 -13.90 30.84 12.07
C ALA A 282 -13.09 30.48 10.83
N THR A 283 -12.37 29.36 10.89
CA THR A 283 -11.66 28.79 9.74
C THR A 283 -12.54 27.80 9.01
N THR A 284 -12.72 28.03 7.71
CA THR A 284 -13.43 27.12 6.81
C THR A 284 -12.42 26.34 5.98
N LEU A 285 -12.59 25.03 5.91
CA LEU A 285 -11.84 24.15 5.00
C LEU A 285 -12.76 23.71 3.87
N THR A 286 -12.41 24.10 2.66
CA THR A 286 -13.19 23.80 1.47
C THR A 286 -12.39 22.86 0.58
N PRO A 287 -12.88 21.63 0.29
CA PRO A 287 -12.14 20.67 -0.50
C PRO A 287 -12.04 21.13 -1.95
N LEU A 288 -10.87 20.91 -2.54
CA LEU A 288 -10.57 21.10 -3.96
C LEU A 288 -10.46 19.73 -4.60
N ILE A 289 -11.52 19.31 -5.30
CA ILE A 289 -11.60 18.02 -5.96
C ILE A 289 -11.04 18.18 -7.37
N PRO A 290 -10.00 17.44 -7.76
CA PRO A 290 -9.43 17.58 -9.10
C PRO A 290 -10.41 17.09 -10.16
N GLU A 291 -10.45 17.78 -11.29
CA GLU A 291 -11.24 17.32 -12.44
C GLU A 291 -10.63 16.08 -13.10
N ASP A 292 -9.31 15.96 -13.01
CA ASP A 292 -8.53 14.82 -13.50
C ASP A 292 -7.73 14.21 -12.33
N PRO A 293 -7.90 12.90 -12.02
CA PRO A 293 -7.22 12.25 -10.91
C PRO A 293 -5.70 12.18 -11.06
N THR A 294 -5.16 12.39 -12.27
CA THR A 294 -3.70 12.40 -12.51
C THR A 294 -3.06 13.77 -12.26
N LEU A 295 -3.87 14.81 -12.04
CA LEU A 295 -3.42 16.22 -11.98
C LEU A 295 -2.62 16.66 -13.20
N ALA A 296 -2.92 16.13 -14.39
CA ALA A 296 -2.35 16.65 -15.63
C ALA A 296 -2.88 18.06 -15.92
N SER A 297 -4.15 18.31 -15.58
CA SER A 297 -4.70 19.66 -15.47
C SER A 297 -4.60 20.19 -14.04
N THR A 298 -4.52 21.51 -13.91
CA THR A 298 -4.57 22.24 -12.64
C THR A 298 -5.97 22.80 -12.36
N ILE A 299 -7.00 22.14 -12.91
CA ILE A 299 -8.41 22.48 -12.74
C ILE A 299 -9.02 21.59 -11.67
N PHE A 300 -9.68 22.24 -10.73
CA PHE A 300 -10.37 21.63 -9.60
C PHE A 300 -11.81 22.13 -9.58
N TYR A 301 -12.61 21.53 -8.73
CA TYR A 301 -13.89 22.05 -8.35
C TYR A 301 -14.09 21.93 -6.86
N THR A 302 -14.98 22.77 -6.35
CA THR A 302 -15.54 22.61 -5.02
C THR A 302 -17.05 22.53 -5.11
N MET A 303 -17.70 22.21 -4.00
CA MET A 303 -19.14 22.07 -3.89
C MET A 303 -19.68 23.07 -2.87
N SER A 304 -20.57 23.95 -3.31
CA SER A 304 -21.30 24.88 -2.43
C SER A 304 -22.80 24.59 -2.55
N ASN A 305 -23.43 24.17 -1.45
CA ASN A 305 -24.84 23.77 -1.41
C ASN A 305 -25.24 22.76 -2.51
N GLY A 306 -24.33 21.82 -2.84
CA GLY A 306 -24.55 20.82 -3.88
C GLY A 306 -24.30 21.31 -5.32
N VAL A 307 -23.91 22.56 -5.51
CA VAL A 307 -23.54 23.12 -6.82
C VAL A 307 -22.03 23.05 -7.00
N LYS A 308 -21.59 22.51 -8.14
CA LYS A 308 -20.19 22.44 -8.57
C LYS A 308 -19.72 23.84 -8.99
N SER A 309 -18.66 24.34 -8.37
CA SER A 309 -17.98 25.59 -8.74
C SER A 309 -16.54 25.31 -9.16
N PRO A 310 -16.07 25.85 -10.30
CA PRO A 310 -14.70 25.64 -10.76
C PRO A 310 -13.69 26.39 -9.88
N VAL A 311 -12.50 25.82 -9.75
CA VAL A 311 -11.33 26.40 -9.12
C VAL A 311 -10.13 26.12 -10.02
N GLU A 312 -9.44 27.17 -10.46
CA GLU A 312 -8.34 27.03 -11.41
C GLU A 312 -7.04 27.50 -10.79
N PHE A 313 -5.97 26.73 -10.98
CA PHE A 313 -4.61 27.21 -10.76
C PHE A 313 -3.92 27.46 -12.09
N TRP A 314 -3.35 28.64 -12.26
CA TRP A 314 -2.54 28.97 -13.42
C TRP A 314 -1.09 29.09 -12.97
N VAL A 315 -0.23 28.24 -13.52
CA VAL A 315 1.20 28.23 -13.23
C VAL A 315 1.91 28.66 -14.51
N ASP A 316 2.69 29.74 -14.45
CA ASP A 316 3.49 30.16 -15.59
C ASP A 316 4.86 29.44 -15.67
N GLU A 317 5.64 29.74 -16.70
CA GLU A 317 6.97 29.14 -16.94
C GLU A 317 7.98 29.45 -15.82
N GLN A 318 7.76 30.51 -15.05
CA GLN A 318 8.62 30.94 -13.94
C GLN A 318 8.19 30.31 -12.61
N GLY A 319 7.08 29.55 -12.60
CA GLY A 319 6.49 28.93 -11.42
C GLY A 319 5.57 29.86 -10.63
N ASP A 320 5.33 31.07 -11.14
CA ASP A 320 4.42 32.04 -10.53
C ASP A 320 2.99 31.48 -10.65
N THR A 321 2.36 31.27 -9.49
CA THR A 321 1.07 30.58 -9.42
C THR A 321 -0.06 31.55 -9.07
N ARG A 322 -1.15 31.49 -9.84
CA ARG A 322 -2.41 32.17 -9.56
C ARG A 322 -3.48 31.16 -9.22
N LEU A 323 -4.42 31.57 -8.38
CA LEU A 323 -5.60 30.82 -7.99
C LEU A 323 -6.83 31.64 -8.35
N ILE A 324 -7.77 31.04 -9.08
CA ILE A 324 -9.02 31.66 -9.49
C ILE A 324 -10.16 30.87 -8.87
N ILE A 325 -10.99 31.55 -8.07
CA ILE A 325 -12.19 30.98 -7.44
C ILE A 325 -13.33 31.95 -7.69
N GLU A 326 -14.34 31.53 -8.44
CA GLU A 326 -15.44 32.37 -8.88
C GLU A 326 -14.96 33.71 -9.49
N ARG A 327 -15.27 34.85 -8.85
CA ARG A 327 -14.88 36.19 -9.28
C ARG A 327 -13.53 36.66 -8.75
N TYR A 328 -12.87 35.86 -7.90
CA TYR A 328 -11.66 36.26 -7.19
C TYR A 328 -10.42 35.69 -7.87
N GLY A 329 -9.43 36.57 -8.08
CA GLY A 329 -8.10 36.18 -8.54
C GLY A 329 -7.07 36.44 -7.43
N TYR A 330 -6.35 35.39 -7.05
CA TYR A 330 -5.30 35.44 -6.06
C TYR A 330 -3.94 35.13 -6.69
N ARG A 331 -2.87 35.76 -6.18
CA ARG A 331 -1.48 35.41 -6.49
C ARG A 331 -0.89 34.66 -5.30
N LYS A 332 -0.11 33.61 -5.55
CA LYS A 332 0.68 32.95 -4.50
C LYS A 332 1.68 33.96 -3.91
N VAL A 333 1.79 33.99 -2.58
CA VAL A 333 2.66 34.90 -1.84
C VAL A 333 3.53 34.12 -0.85
N GLY A 334 4.79 34.53 -0.74
CA GLY A 334 5.85 33.77 -0.04
C GLY A 334 6.55 32.80 -0.96
#